data_AF-A0A2J7PLG8-F1
#
_entry.id   AF-A0A2J7PLG8-F1
#
_cell.length_a   1.000
_cell.length_b   1.000
_cell.length_c   1.000
_cell.angle_alpha   90.00
_cell.angle_beta   90.00
_cell.angle_gamma   90.00
#
_symmetry.space_group_name_H-M   'P 1'
#
loop_
_entity.id
_entity.type
_entity.pdbx_description
1 polymer ?
#
loop_
_entity_poly.entity_id
_entity_poly.type
_entity_poly.pdbx_seq_one_letter_code
_entity_poly.pdbx_strand_id
1 'polypeptide(L)'
;MVVCLEEEVLPYIPQASEGLLKGNDIRSIQEYIPLIVQIIAKFKLSWVFQKEVIPFLQQVFMPIVNAIFSALSLPVEENDEQGKREKQLLQRNYFQFIAAVVTNNISEVLNAQESRFLEQVMISIIRGAVDFPDPVAQKTCFSILRKLVDLWGGKEQPHGFTQFIYKNIVPACFMAPLKSTFDLSDAQTSLALAESAMCLKTILQKHGDEFVNYLHAEYLPTLQISPHLIDEYCQALKAENKVFKNYVKVFFQQAKT
;
A
#
# COMPACT_ATOMS: atom_id res chain seq x y z
N MET A 1 17.89 16.97 12.86
CA MET A 1 18.25 16.01 13.92
C MET A 1 18.69 14.67 13.35
N VAL A 2 17.81 13.87 12.72
CA VAL A 2 18.15 12.55 12.12
C VAL A 2 19.34 12.59 11.13
N VAL A 3 19.48 13.69 10.39
CA VAL A 3 20.63 13.88 9.48
C VAL A 3 21.92 14.18 10.24
N CYS A 4 21.85 14.95 11.33
CA CYS A 4 23.01 15.47 12.04
C CYS A 4 23.55 14.50 13.10
N LEU A 5 22.68 13.74 13.76
CA LEU A 5 23.04 12.81 14.84
C LEU A 5 23.28 11.37 14.34
N GLU A 6 22.98 11.10 13.07
CA GLU A 6 23.16 9.78 12.45
C GLU A 6 22.66 8.62 13.33
N GLU A 7 23.45 7.55 13.50
CA GLU A 7 23.04 6.37 14.28
C GLU A 7 22.97 6.62 15.78
N GLU A 8 23.59 7.69 16.29
CA GLU A 8 23.60 8.02 17.73
C GLU A 8 22.20 8.38 18.26
N VAL A 9 21.27 8.75 17.37
CA VAL A 9 19.88 9.03 17.76
C VAL A 9 19.08 7.76 18.05
N LEU A 10 19.47 6.61 17.48
CA LEU A 10 18.66 5.38 17.46
C LEU A 10 18.31 4.84 18.85
N PRO A 11 19.22 4.79 19.85
CA PRO A 11 18.91 4.30 21.19
C PRO A 11 17.83 5.14 21.91
N TYR A 12 17.67 6.41 21.53
CA TYR A 12 16.72 7.33 22.16
C TYR A 12 15.33 7.28 21.50
N ILE A 13 15.21 6.65 20.33
CA ILE A 13 13.95 6.63 19.56
C ILE A 13 12.80 5.99 20.36
N PRO A 14 12.94 4.80 20.98
CA PRO A 14 11.84 4.21 21.74
C PRO A 14 11.31 5.14 22.83
N GLN A 15 12.19 5.65 23.68
CA GLN A 15 11.83 6.52 24.80
C GLN A 15 11.22 7.87 24.33
N ALA A 16 11.79 8.49 23.29
CA ALA A 16 11.24 9.72 22.74
C ALA A 16 9.86 9.51 22.11
N SER A 17 9.67 8.37 21.44
CA SER A 17 8.41 8.00 20.80
C SER A 17 7.32 7.71 21.82
N GLU A 18 7.63 7.07 22.95
CA GLU A 18 6.67 6.90 24.05
C GLU A 18 6.14 8.24 24.56
N GLY A 19 7.02 9.25 24.69
CA GLY A 19 6.61 10.60 25.09
C GLY A 19 5.64 11.23 24.10
N LEU A 20 5.94 11.12 22.80
CA LEU A 20 5.10 11.67 21.72
C LEU A 20 3.76 10.93 21.56
N LEU A 21 3.75 9.60 21.75
CA LEU A 21 2.56 8.76 21.56
C LEU A 21 1.65 8.70 22.80
N LYS A 22 2.14 9.03 24.00
CA LYS A 22 1.32 9.07 25.24
C LYS A 22 0.13 10.02 25.19
N GLY A 23 0.20 11.08 24.38
CA GLY A 23 -0.85 12.10 24.32
C GLY A 23 -2.07 11.73 23.48
N ASN A 24 -2.01 10.67 22.65
CA ASN A 24 -3.00 10.35 21.61
C ASN A 24 -3.48 11.56 20.77
N ASP A 25 -2.75 12.69 20.77
CA ASP A 25 -3.08 13.87 19.98
C ASP A 25 -2.75 13.59 18.51
N ILE A 26 -3.71 13.88 17.64
CA ILE A 26 -3.62 13.65 16.21
C ILE A 26 -2.43 14.40 15.61
N ARG A 27 -2.14 15.60 16.14
CA ARG A 27 -1.00 16.41 15.71
C ARG A 27 0.32 15.74 16.02
N SER A 28 0.49 15.21 17.24
CA SER A 28 1.69 14.45 17.62
C SER A 28 1.90 13.23 16.72
N ILE A 29 0.82 12.53 16.35
CA ILE A 29 0.88 11.39 15.42
C ILE A 29 1.27 11.86 14.00
N GLN A 30 0.69 12.95 13.52
CA GLN A 30 1.01 13.52 12.21
C GLN A 30 2.47 13.98 12.11
N GLU A 31 3.05 14.52 13.18
CA GLU A 31 4.46 14.91 13.25
C GLU A 31 5.40 13.72 13.42
N TYR A 32 4.97 12.69 14.15
CA TYR A 32 5.76 11.49 14.41
C TYR A 32 5.92 10.59 13.17
N ILE A 33 4.88 10.43 12.35
CA ILE A 33 4.92 9.52 11.19
C ILE A 33 6.07 9.85 10.22
N PRO A 34 6.24 11.10 9.75
CA PRO A 34 7.37 11.45 8.88
C PRO A 34 8.73 11.15 9.51
N LEU A 35 8.87 11.37 10.82
CA LEU A 35 10.11 11.10 11.55
C LEU A 35 10.43 9.60 11.54
N ILE A 36 9.49 8.73 11.91
CA ILE A 36 9.74 7.29 11.95
C ILE A 36 9.94 6.71 10.55
N VAL A 37 9.23 7.22 9.54
CA VAL A 37 9.46 6.87 8.12
C VAL A 37 10.89 7.20 7.69
N GLN A 38 11.40 8.37 8.08
CA GLN A 38 12.77 8.77 7.77
C GLN A 38 13.80 7.88 8.47
N ILE A 39 13.56 7.54 9.75
CA ILE A 39 14.44 6.65 10.53
C ILE A 39 14.50 5.26 9.89
N ILE A 40 13.35 4.67 9.56
CA ILE A 40 13.27 3.37 8.88
C ILE A 40 14.05 3.42 7.56
N ALA A 41 13.78 4.42 6.71
CA ALA A 41 14.39 4.50 5.39
C ALA A 41 15.92 4.65 5.45
N LYS A 42 16.43 5.45 6.41
CA LYS A 42 17.85 5.77 6.57
C LYS A 42 18.63 4.66 7.27
N PHE A 43 18.08 4.06 8.32
CA PHE A 43 18.85 3.20 9.24
C PHE A 43 18.45 1.73 9.20
N LYS A 44 17.60 1.28 8.28
CA LYS A 44 17.18 -0.13 8.15
C LYS A 44 18.31 -1.17 8.19
N LEU A 45 19.53 -0.82 7.80
CA LEU A 45 20.70 -1.71 7.80
C LEU A 45 21.57 -1.60 9.06
N SER A 46 21.34 -0.61 9.93
CA SER A 46 22.09 -0.42 11.17
C SER A 46 21.75 -1.53 12.17
N TRP A 47 22.77 -2.07 12.82
CA TRP A 47 22.60 -3.06 13.88
C TRP A 47 21.83 -2.50 15.09
N VAL A 48 22.05 -1.22 15.42
CA VAL A 48 21.35 -0.56 16.53
C VAL A 48 19.87 -0.40 16.19
N PHE A 49 19.54 -0.08 14.93
CA PHE A 49 18.15 -0.03 14.48
C PHE A 49 17.45 -1.39 14.62
N GLN A 50 18.13 -2.46 14.18
CA GLN A 50 17.62 -3.83 14.27
C GLN A 50 17.39 -4.26 15.73
N LYS A 51 18.29 -3.87 16.64
CA LYS A 51 18.22 -4.27 18.05
C LYS A 51 17.24 -3.45 18.88
N GLU A 52 17.18 -2.14 18.66
CA GLU A 52 16.45 -1.21 19.55
C GLU A 52 15.13 -0.73 18.92
N VAL A 53 15.13 -0.42 17.61
CA VAL A 53 13.98 0.21 16.95
C VAL A 53 12.98 -0.81 16.41
N ILE A 54 13.42 -1.94 15.86
CA ILE A 54 12.50 -2.98 15.38
C ILE A 54 11.61 -3.56 16.49
N PRO A 55 12.14 -4.00 17.66
CA PRO A 55 11.29 -4.55 18.72
C PRO A 55 10.32 -3.50 19.26
N PHE A 56 10.75 -2.24 19.33
CA PHE A 56 9.88 -1.13 19.66
C PHE A 56 8.76 -0.98 18.61
N LEU A 57 9.08 -0.94 17.31
CA LEU A 57 8.10 -0.86 16.24
C LEU A 57 7.10 -2.01 16.27
N GLN A 58 7.52 -3.24 16.58
CA GLN A 58 6.63 -4.39 16.74
C GLN A 58 5.57 -4.15 17.82
N GLN A 59 5.95 -3.48 18.93
CA GLN A 59 5.05 -3.16 20.03
C GLN A 59 4.11 -1.98 19.71
N VAL A 60 4.61 -0.94 19.06
CA VAL A 60 3.84 0.29 18.83
C VAL A 60 3.12 0.36 17.49
N PHE A 61 3.36 -0.57 16.56
CA PHE A 61 2.76 -0.56 15.22
C PHE A 61 1.23 -0.46 15.28
N MET A 62 0.56 -1.40 15.95
CA MET A 62 -0.90 -1.36 16.06
C MET A 62 -1.45 -0.21 16.91
N PRO A 63 -0.83 0.16 18.05
CA PRO A 63 -1.19 1.40 18.74
C PRO A 63 -1.21 2.64 17.82
N ILE A 64 -0.19 2.81 16.98
CA ILE A 64 -0.13 3.91 15.99
C ILE A 64 -1.24 3.78 14.96
N VAL A 65 -1.41 2.59 14.35
CA VAL A 65 -2.46 2.33 13.34
C VAL A 65 -3.85 2.64 13.91
N ASN A 66 -4.14 2.18 15.13
CA ASN A 66 -5.42 2.40 15.79
C ASN A 66 -5.66 3.89 16.07
N ALA A 67 -4.65 4.60 16.58
CA ALA A 67 -4.77 6.03 16.83
C ALA A 67 -5.03 6.83 15.55
N ILE A 68 -4.37 6.46 14.45
CA ILE A 68 -4.65 7.04 13.12
C ILE A 68 -6.07 6.72 12.67
N PHE A 69 -6.53 5.47 12.79
CA PHE A 69 -7.89 5.10 12.40
C PHE A 69 -8.95 5.81 13.24
N SER A 70 -8.72 5.96 14.54
CA SER A 70 -9.58 6.77 15.42
C SER A 70 -9.65 8.22 14.93
N ALA A 71 -8.50 8.85 14.64
CA ALA A 71 -8.43 10.20 14.09
C ALA A 71 -9.16 10.33 12.75
N LEU A 72 -8.96 9.38 11.82
CA LEU A 72 -9.62 9.35 10.51
C LEU A 72 -11.12 9.04 10.63
N SER A 73 -11.59 8.44 11.73
CA SER A 73 -13.01 8.18 11.93
C SER A 73 -13.79 9.40 12.38
N LEU A 74 -13.11 10.43 12.91
CA LEU A 74 -13.76 11.66 13.33
C LEU A 74 -14.39 12.39 12.13
N PRO A 75 -15.65 12.85 12.27
CA PRO A 75 -16.30 13.66 11.25
C PRO A 75 -15.60 15.02 11.15
N VAL A 76 -15.55 15.56 9.93
CA VAL A 76 -15.08 16.92 9.65
C VAL A 76 -16.27 17.66 9.04
N GLU A 77 -16.52 18.89 9.49
CA GLU A 77 -17.62 19.70 8.96
C GLU A 77 -17.43 19.94 7.46
N GLU A 78 -18.53 19.99 6.69
CA GLU A 78 -18.43 20.13 5.23
C GLU A 78 -17.82 21.45 4.78
N ASN A 79 -17.85 22.49 5.61
CA ASN A 79 -17.22 23.79 5.37
C ASN A 79 -15.78 23.88 5.92
N ASP A 80 -15.31 22.88 6.68
CA ASP A 80 -13.96 22.85 7.24
C ASP A 80 -12.95 22.27 6.23
N GLU A 81 -12.54 23.11 5.28
CA GLU A 81 -11.52 22.77 4.29
C GLU A 81 -10.15 22.46 4.93
N GLN A 82 -9.85 23.03 6.10
CA GLN A 82 -8.59 22.77 6.78
C GLN A 82 -8.56 21.37 7.37
N GLY A 83 -9.61 20.98 8.12
CA GLY A 83 -9.75 19.64 8.66
C GLY A 83 -9.77 18.56 7.58
N LYS A 84 -10.41 18.83 6.42
CA LYS A 84 -10.39 17.91 5.27
C LYS A 84 -8.97 17.68 4.75
N ARG A 85 -8.19 18.74 4.58
CA ARG A 85 -6.78 18.66 4.14
C ARG A 85 -5.90 17.92 5.15
N GLU A 86 -6.08 18.18 6.44
CA GLU A 86 -5.36 17.49 7.51
C GLU A 86 -5.68 15.99 7.55
N LYS A 87 -6.96 15.64 7.36
CA LYS A 87 -7.41 14.24 7.26
C LYS A 87 -6.81 13.54 6.04
N GLN A 88 -6.81 14.20 4.88
CA GLN A 88 -6.18 13.68 3.66
C GLN A 88 -4.67 13.48 3.86
N LEU A 89 -4.00 14.45 4.48
CA LEU A 89 -2.56 14.37 4.80
C LEU A 89 -2.26 13.22 5.75
N LEU A 90 -3.05 13.05 6.82
CA LEU A 90 -2.90 11.96 7.77
C LEU A 90 -3.04 10.60 7.08
N GLN A 91 -4.03 10.45 6.20
CA GLN A 91 -4.24 9.22 5.45
C GLN A 91 -3.08 8.94 4.48
N ARG A 92 -2.52 9.96 3.84
CA ARG A 92 -1.31 9.80 3.01
C ARG A 92 -0.09 9.39 3.85
N ASN A 93 0.11 10.03 5.01
CA ASN A 93 1.19 9.71 5.94
C ASN A 93 1.05 8.26 6.46
N TYR A 94 -0.17 7.82 6.76
CA TYR A 94 -0.45 6.43 7.11
C TYR A 94 0.06 5.45 6.04
N PHE A 95 -0.30 5.65 4.78
CA PHE A 95 0.19 4.76 3.71
C PHE A 95 1.70 4.87 3.53
N GLN A 96 2.31 6.04 3.74
CA GLN A 96 3.78 6.17 3.73
C GLN A 96 4.43 5.40 4.88
N PHE A 97 3.83 5.37 6.07
CA PHE A 97 4.30 4.56 7.19
C PHE A 97 4.29 3.06 6.84
N ILE A 98 3.16 2.56 6.33
CA ILE A 98 3.05 1.16 5.92
C ILE A 98 4.02 0.84 4.78
N ALA A 99 4.14 1.74 3.79
CA ALA A 99 5.12 1.61 2.72
C ALA A 99 6.55 1.56 3.26
N ALA A 100 6.90 2.39 4.24
CA ALA A 100 8.22 2.35 4.85
C ALA A 100 8.52 0.98 5.47
N VAL A 101 7.55 0.35 6.13
CA VAL A 101 7.70 -0.98 6.72
C VAL A 101 7.94 -2.05 5.64
N VAL A 102 7.10 -2.11 4.61
CA VAL A 102 7.18 -3.19 3.61
C VAL A 102 8.30 -2.99 2.59
N THR A 103 8.54 -1.76 2.13
CA THR A 103 9.50 -1.48 1.04
C THR A 103 10.95 -1.45 1.52
N ASN A 104 11.18 -1.21 2.82
CA ASN A 104 12.51 -1.27 3.43
C ASN A 104 12.85 -2.66 3.99
N ASN A 105 12.04 -3.68 3.68
CA ASN A 105 12.24 -5.08 4.08
C ASN A 105 12.29 -5.30 5.60
N ILE A 106 11.53 -4.51 6.38
CA ILE A 106 11.36 -4.72 7.82
C ILE A 106 10.01 -5.39 8.12
N SER A 107 9.64 -6.36 7.27
CA SER A 107 8.34 -7.06 7.33
C SER A 107 8.13 -7.85 8.61
N GLU A 108 9.17 -8.10 9.39
CA GLU A 108 9.08 -8.64 10.75
C GLU A 108 8.23 -7.78 11.71
N VAL A 109 8.06 -6.48 11.43
CA VAL A 109 7.11 -5.63 12.16
C VAL A 109 5.67 -6.06 11.90
N LEU A 110 5.35 -6.42 10.65
CA LEU A 110 4.02 -6.93 10.27
C LEU A 110 3.80 -8.36 10.75
N ASN A 111 4.82 -9.21 10.63
CA ASN A 111 4.75 -10.62 11.05
C ASN A 111 4.56 -10.78 12.56
N ALA A 112 4.89 -9.76 13.35
CA ALA A 112 4.67 -9.75 14.79
C ALA A 112 3.21 -9.44 15.19
N GLN A 113 2.35 -9.02 14.24
CA GLN A 113 0.97 -8.63 14.53
C GLN A 113 0.00 -9.82 14.41
N GLU A 114 -1.10 -9.78 15.16
CA GLU A 114 -2.16 -10.79 15.04
C GLU A 114 -2.84 -10.73 13.66
N SER A 115 -3.23 -11.89 13.13
CA SER A 115 -3.81 -12.02 11.77
C SER A 115 -5.00 -11.09 11.52
N ARG A 116 -5.88 -10.90 12.51
CA ARG A 116 -7.05 -10.00 12.40
C ARG A 116 -6.66 -8.54 12.17
N PHE A 117 -5.60 -8.09 12.83
CA PHE A 117 -5.12 -6.72 12.70
C PHE A 117 -4.40 -6.52 11.38
N LEU A 118 -3.65 -7.54 10.95
CA LEU A 118 -3.01 -7.52 9.65
C LEU A 118 -4.04 -7.46 8.52
N GLU A 119 -5.12 -8.24 8.60
CA GLU A 119 -6.23 -8.19 7.64
C GLU A 119 -6.87 -6.79 7.58
N GLN A 120 -7.12 -6.16 8.73
CA GLN A 120 -7.64 -4.79 8.80
C GLN A 120 -6.71 -3.79 8.07
N VAL A 121 -5.40 -3.88 8.31
CA VAL A 121 -4.40 -3.05 7.61
C VAL A 121 -4.43 -3.32 6.10
N MET A 122 -4.44 -4.58 5.68
CA MET A 122 -4.50 -4.96 4.26
C MET A 122 -5.76 -4.44 3.56
N ILE A 123 -6.93 -4.53 4.19
CA ILE A 123 -8.18 -3.98 3.65
C ILE A 123 -8.13 -2.45 3.56
N SER A 124 -7.50 -1.77 4.53
CA SER A 124 -7.34 -0.32 4.45
C SER A 124 -6.46 0.12 3.27
N ILE A 125 -5.45 -0.69 2.89
CA ILE A 125 -4.60 -0.44 1.72
C ILE A 125 -5.40 -0.62 0.43
N ILE A 126 -6.29 -1.62 0.36
CA ILE A 126 -7.20 -1.82 -0.78
C ILE A 126 -8.10 -0.59 -0.96
N ARG A 127 -8.72 -0.12 0.12
CA ARG A 127 -9.53 1.11 0.10
C ARG A 127 -8.71 2.33 -0.28
N GLY A 128 -7.46 2.43 0.17
CA GLY A 128 -6.53 3.49 -0.25
C GLY A 128 -6.22 3.46 -1.75
N ALA A 129 -6.06 2.27 -2.33
CA ALA A 129 -5.83 2.12 -3.76
C ALA A 129 -7.06 2.46 -4.61
N VAL A 130 -8.26 2.10 -4.13
CA VAL A 130 -9.50 2.15 -4.92
C VAL A 130 -10.36 3.38 -4.62
N ASP A 131 -10.56 3.72 -3.34
CA ASP A 131 -11.56 4.69 -2.90
C ASP A 131 -11.01 6.07 -2.59
N PHE A 132 -9.71 6.19 -2.35
CA PHE A 132 -9.09 7.46 -1.98
C PHE A 132 -8.64 8.24 -3.22
N PRO A 133 -9.25 9.40 -3.55
CA PRO A 133 -8.97 10.15 -4.77
C PRO A 133 -7.69 11.00 -4.66
N ASP A 134 -6.60 10.39 -4.19
CA ASP A 134 -5.26 10.96 -4.14
C ASP A 134 -4.30 10.05 -4.92
N PRO A 135 -3.89 10.45 -6.14
CA PRO A 135 -3.06 9.60 -7.00
C PRO A 135 -1.71 9.19 -6.37
N VAL A 136 -1.15 10.03 -5.50
CA VAL A 136 0.12 9.75 -4.81
C VAL A 136 -0.08 8.65 -3.77
N ALA A 137 -1.17 8.72 -3.01
CA ALA A 137 -1.55 7.68 -2.07
C ALA A 137 -1.94 6.37 -2.79
N GLN A 138 -2.73 6.44 -3.87
CA GLN A 138 -3.09 5.25 -4.67
C GLN A 138 -1.86 4.52 -5.20
N LYS A 139 -0.90 5.25 -5.78
CA LYS A 139 0.40 4.68 -6.19
C LYS A 139 1.12 4.01 -5.02
N THR A 140 1.14 4.68 -3.85
CA THR A 140 1.77 4.14 -2.63
C THR A 140 1.08 2.84 -2.19
N CYS A 141 -0.25 2.79 -2.20
CA CYS A 141 -1.02 1.59 -1.90
C CYS A 141 -0.72 0.45 -2.88
N PHE A 142 -0.70 0.70 -4.19
CA PHE A 142 -0.30 -0.34 -5.16
C PHE A 142 1.13 -0.82 -4.95
N SER A 143 2.06 0.07 -4.58
CA SER A 143 3.43 -0.32 -4.24
C SER A 143 3.50 -1.20 -3.00
N ILE A 144 2.65 -0.94 -1.99
CA ILE A 144 2.53 -1.79 -0.80
C ILE A 144 2.00 -3.16 -1.20
N LEU A 145 0.87 -3.21 -1.93
CA LEU A 145 0.25 -4.47 -2.36
C LEU A 145 1.21 -5.31 -3.18
N ARG A 146 1.92 -4.70 -4.15
CA ARG A 146 2.96 -5.39 -4.93
C ARG A 146 4.02 -6.00 -4.02
N LYS A 147 4.50 -5.24 -3.02
CA LYS A 147 5.54 -5.74 -2.11
C LYS A 147 5.03 -6.83 -1.18
N LEU A 148 3.76 -6.76 -0.74
CA LEU A 148 3.14 -7.85 0.02
C LEU A 148 3.02 -9.13 -0.82
N VAL A 149 2.62 -9.03 -2.09
CA VAL A 149 2.63 -10.17 -3.02
C VAL A 149 4.05 -10.72 -3.21
N ASP A 150 5.06 -9.85 -3.31
CA ASP A 150 6.45 -10.29 -3.40
C ASP A 150 6.89 -11.08 -2.14
N LEU A 151 6.53 -10.60 -0.96
CA LEU A 151 6.90 -11.22 0.32
C LEU A 151 6.10 -12.50 0.62
N TRP A 152 4.80 -12.51 0.34
CA TRP A 152 3.87 -13.54 0.82
C TRP A 152 3.12 -14.28 -0.30
N GLY A 153 3.38 -14.00 -1.59
CA GLY A 153 2.74 -14.73 -2.69
C GLY A 153 3.34 -16.12 -2.95
N GLY A 154 4.31 -16.56 -2.14
CA GLY A 154 4.98 -17.86 -2.27
C GLY A 154 4.32 -18.97 -1.47
N LYS A 155 5.07 -20.07 -1.25
CA LYS A 155 4.60 -21.22 -0.46
C LYS A 155 4.46 -20.89 1.03
N GLU A 156 5.35 -20.06 1.56
CA GLU A 156 5.32 -19.58 2.94
C GLU A 156 4.59 -18.24 2.98
N GLN A 157 3.33 -18.28 3.39
CA GLN A 157 2.44 -17.13 3.40
C GLN A 157 1.56 -17.11 4.64
N PRO A 158 1.11 -15.94 5.09
CA PRO A 158 0.07 -15.84 6.11
C PRO A 158 -1.21 -16.57 5.67
N HIS A 159 -1.91 -17.16 6.63
CA HIS A 159 -3.15 -17.89 6.35
C HIS A 159 -4.16 -16.99 5.60
N GLY A 160 -4.68 -17.48 4.48
CA GLY A 160 -5.66 -16.76 3.66
C GLY A 160 -5.07 -15.71 2.70
N PHE A 161 -3.76 -15.52 2.64
CA PHE A 161 -3.17 -14.48 1.79
C PHE A 161 -3.40 -14.74 0.28
N THR A 162 -3.27 -15.98 -0.22
CA THR A 162 -3.69 -16.31 -1.61
C THR A 162 -5.13 -15.90 -1.88
N GLN A 163 -6.06 -16.18 -0.96
CA GLN A 163 -7.45 -15.79 -1.11
C GLN A 163 -7.59 -14.25 -1.13
N PHE A 164 -6.81 -13.56 -0.29
CA PHE A 164 -6.77 -12.11 -0.26
C PHE A 164 -6.27 -11.51 -1.60
N ILE A 165 -5.26 -12.12 -2.24
CA ILE A 165 -4.77 -11.71 -3.56
C ILE A 165 -5.91 -11.73 -4.58
N TYR A 166 -6.58 -12.88 -4.73
CA TYR A 166 -7.61 -13.05 -5.76
C TYR A 166 -8.90 -12.29 -5.46
N LYS A 167 -9.31 -12.21 -4.19
CA LYS A 167 -10.58 -11.54 -3.81
C LYS A 167 -10.46 -10.02 -3.64
N ASN A 168 -9.27 -9.48 -3.43
CA ASN A 168 -9.09 -8.05 -3.14
C ASN A 168 -8.04 -7.38 -4.02
N ILE A 169 -6.80 -7.89 -4.06
CA ILE A 169 -5.69 -7.23 -4.78
C ILE A 169 -5.95 -7.21 -6.29
N VAL A 170 -6.33 -8.36 -6.86
CA VAL A 170 -6.65 -8.46 -8.28
C VAL A 170 -7.81 -7.52 -8.62
N PRO A 171 -8.97 -7.56 -7.94
CA PRO A 171 -10.04 -6.60 -8.16
C PRO A 171 -9.62 -5.13 -8.05
N ALA A 172 -8.83 -4.77 -7.05
CA ALA A 172 -8.36 -3.39 -6.86
C ALA A 172 -7.60 -2.85 -8.08
N CYS A 173 -6.84 -3.72 -8.78
CA CYS A 173 -6.08 -3.34 -9.98
C CYS A 173 -6.96 -3.00 -11.19
N PHE A 174 -8.23 -3.37 -11.19
CA PHE A 174 -9.19 -3.03 -12.24
C PHE A 174 -10.23 -2.01 -11.77
N MET A 175 -10.70 -2.13 -10.53
CA MET A 175 -11.67 -1.20 -9.96
C MET A 175 -11.12 0.21 -9.83
N ALA A 176 -9.87 0.40 -9.38
CA ALA A 176 -9.33 1.75 -9.23
C ALA A 176 -9.21 2.47 -10.58
N PRO A 177 -8.60 1.86 -11.63
CA PRO A 177 -8.54 2.51 -12.94
C PRO A 177 -9.90 2.79 -13.54
N LEU A 178 -10.94 1.99 -13.29
CA LEU A 178 -12.28 2.20 -13.86
C LEU A 178 -13.08 3.33 -13.21
N LYS A 179 -12.63 3.90 -12.08
CA LYS A 179 -13.34 5.02 -11.45
C LYS A 179 -13.23 6.31 -12.24
N SER A 180 -14.28 7.12 -12.18
CA SER A 180 -14.31 8.48 -12.75
C SER A 180 -13.24 9.39 -12.14
N THR A 181 -12.87 9.17 -10.88
CA THR A 181 -11.83 9.93 -10.17
C THR A 181 -10.39 9.58 -10.58
N PHE A 182 -10.20 8.51 -11.36
CA PHE A 182 -8.88 8.04 -11.79
C PHE A 182 -8.50 8.63 -13.16
N ASP A 183 -8.07 9.89 -13.19
CA ASP A 183 -7.78 10.61 -14.44
C ASP A 183 -6.48 10.12 -15.13
N LEU A 184 -6.61 9.41 -16.27
CA LEU A 184 -5.46 8.89 -17.03
C LEU A 184 -4.68 9.95 -17.81
N SER A 185 -5.15 11.20 -17.84
CA SER A 185 -4.38 12.34 -18.35
C SER A 185 -3.41 12.90 -17.32
N ASP A 186 -3.69 12.71 -16.02
CA ASP A 186 -2.81 13.09 -14.93
C ASP A 186 -1.58 12.17 -14.84
N ALA A 187 -0.42 12.79 -14.64
CA ALA A 187 0.86 12.09 -14.57
C ALA A 187 0.98 11.22 -13.30
N GLN A 188 0.46 11.67 -12.15
CA GLN A 188 0.53 10.89 -10.90
C GLN A 188 -0.37 9.66 -10.96
N THR A 189 -1.54 9.81 -11.55
CA THR A 189 -2.49 8.73 -11.79
C THR A 189 -1.94 7.71 -12.79
N SER A 190 -1.24 8.18 -13.84
CA SER A 190 -0.49 7.30 -14.74
C SER A 190 0.58 6.48 -14.01
N LEU A 191 1.24 7.05 -12.99
CA LEU A 191 2.18 6.31 -12.14
C LEU A 191 1.48 5.28 -11.25
N ALA A 192 0.31 5.61 -10.70
CA ALA A 192 -0.52 4.67 -9.94
C ALA A 192 -0.95 3.48 -10.82
N LEU A 193 -1.36 3.73 -12.06
CA LEU A 193 -1.71 2.68 -13.02
C LEU A 193 -0.52 1.78 -13.34
N ALA A 194 0.65 2.38 -13.59
CA ALA A 194 1.86 1.63 -13.87
C ALA A 194 2.25 0.72 -12.69
N GLU A 195 2.03 1.18 -11.45
CA GLU A 195 2.29 0.40 -10.24
C GLU A 195 1.26 -0.73 -10.05
N SER A 196 -0.01 -0.48 -10.34
CA SER A 196 -1.07 -1.49 -10.39
C SER A 196 -0.75 -2.60 -11.41
N ALA A 197 -0.30 -2.24 -12.62
CA ALA A 197 0.14 -3.21 -13.62
C ALA A 197 1.33 -4.04 -13.13
N MET A 198 2.29 -3.42 -12.43
CA MET A 198 3.40 -4.17 -11.83
C MET A 198 2.97 -5.08 -10.68
N CYS A 199 1.91 -4.74 -9.96
CA CYS A 199 1.30 -5.64 -8.98
C CYS A 199 0.80 -6.92 -9.65
N LEU A 200 0.05 -6.80 -10.76
CA LEU A 200 -0.42 -7.96 -11.55
C LEU A 200 0.75 -8.78 -12.11
N LYS A 201 1.82 -8.14 -12.59
CA LYS A 201 3.04 -8.85 -13.03
C LYS A 201 3.70 -9.63 -11.89
N THR A 202 3.69 -9.09 -10.68
CA THR A 202 4.26 -9.76 -9.51
C THR A 202 3.40 -10.96 -9.10
N ILE A 203 2.07 -10.86 -9.19
CA ILE A 203 1.17 -12.00 -8.98
C ILE A 203 1.44 -13.09 -10.03
N LEU A 204 1.58 -12.72 -11.31
CA LEU A 204 1.96 -13.65 -12.38
C LEU A 204 3.30 -14.36 -12.06
N GLN A 205 4.29 -13.64 -11.57
CA GLN A 205 5.58 -14.24 -11.22
C GLN A 205 5.47 -15.25 -10.08
N LYS A 206 4.54 -15.04 -9.13
CA LYS A 206 4.36 -15.92 -7.97
C LYS A 206 3.49 -17.14 -8.28
N HIS A 207 2.41 -16.96 -9.04
CA HIS A 207 1.40 -18.00 -9.27
C HIS A 207 1.41 -18.58 -10.70
N GLY A 208 2.17 -18.01 -11.62
CA GLY A 208 2.33 -18.52 -12.98
C GLY A 208 1.02 -18.59 -13.77
N ASP A 209 0.85 -19.66 -14.54
CA ASP A 209 -0.31 -19.85 -15.41
C ASP A 209 -1.64 -20.01 -14.67
N GLU A 210 -1.63 -20.41 -13.39
CA GLU A 210 -2.85 -20.46 -12.55
C GLU A 210 -3.52 -19.09 -12.51
N PHE A 211 -2.73 -18.03 -12.31
CA PHE A 211 -3.25 -16.67 -12.26
C PHE A 211 -3.83 -16.22 -13.62
N VAL A 212 -3.20 -16.63 -14.72
CA VAL A 212 -3.67 -16.29 -16.07
C VAL A 212 -5.00 -16.99 -16.35
N ASN A 213 -5.13 -18.26 -15.98
CA ASN A 213 -6.36 -19.02 -16.12
C ASN A 213 -7.49 -18.43 -15.26
N TYR A 214 -7.19 -18.03 -14.03
CA TYR A 214 -8.14 -17.33 -13.17
C TYR A 214 -8.62 -16.01 -13.79
N LEU A 215 -7.69 -15.18 -14.30
CA LEU A 215 -8.06 -13.93 -14.97
C LEU A 215 -8.95 -14.19 -16.18
N HIS A 216 -8.59 -15.16 -17.02
CA HIS A 216 -9.28 -15.47 -18.27
C HIS A 216 -10.67 -16.06 -18.04
N ALA A 217 -10.77 -17.08 -17.20
CA ALA A 217 -11.97 -17.89 -17.04
C ALA A 217 -12.93 -17.37 -15.96
N GLU A 218 -12.42 -16.68 -14.94
CA GLU A 218 -13.22 -16.28 -13.77
C GLU A 218 -13.35 -14.76 -13.65
N TYR A 219 -12.24 -14.03 -13.55
CA TYR A 219 -12.31 -12.63 -13.13
C TYR A 219 -12.69 -11.66 -14.26
N LEU A 220 -11.97 -11.63 -15.38
CA LEU A 220 -12.23 -10.67 -16.46
C LEU A 220 -13.63 -10.81 -17.09
N PRO A 221 -14.22 -12.02 -17.24
CA PRO A 221 -15.60 -12.16 -17.70
C PRO A 221 -16.63 -11.45 -16.79
N THR A 222 -16.37 -11.35 -15.48
CA THR A 222 -17.28 -10.64 -14.55
C THR A 222 -17.33 -9.13 -14.80
N LEU A 223 -16.31 -8.59 -15.47
CA LEU A 223 -16.24 -7.19 -15.88
C LEU A 223 -16.91 -6.95 -17.24
N GLN A 224 -17.57 -7.97 -17.82
CA GLN A 224 -18.24 -7.92 -19.13
C GLN A 224 -17.29 -7.54 -20.29
N ILE A 225 -16.00 -7.87 -20.15
CA ILE A 225 -15.00 -7.68 -21.21
C ILE A 225 -15.21 -8.75 -22.29
N SER A 226 -15.16 -8.34 -23.57
CA SER A 226 -15.31 -9.29 -24.69
C SER A 226 -14.21 -10.36 -24.69
N PRO A 227 -14.47 -11.60 -25.11
CA PRO A 227 -13.48 -12.69 -25.09
C PRO A 227 -12.16 -12.34 -25.80
N HIS A 228 -12.23 -11.66 -26.95
CA HIS A 228 -11.04 -11.21 -27.68
C HIS A 228 -10.14 -10.29 -26.85
N LEU A 229 -10.72 -9.31 -26.15
CA LEU A 229 -9.96 -8.40 -25.28
C LEU A 229 -9.40 -9.11 -24.04
N ILE A 230 -10.06 -10.16 -23.56
CA ILE A 230 -9.54 -11.01 -22.47
C ILE A 230 -8.28 -11.74 -22.94
N ASP A 231 -8.32 -12.36 -24.13
CA ASP A 231 -7.17 -13.04 -24.73
C ASP A 231 -5.99 -12.07 -24.91
N GLU A 232 -6.24 -10.89 -25.48
CA GLU A 232 -5.24 -9.83 -25.65
C GLU A 232 -4.65 -9.37 -24.31
N TYR A 233 -5.49 -9.19 -23.28
CA TYR A 233 -5.03 -8.79 -21.95
C TYR A 233 -4.11 -9.84 -21.33
N CYS A 234 -4.51 -11.11 -21.36
CA CYS A 234 -3.71 -12.23 -20.84
C CYS A 234 -2.39 -12.38 -21.61
N GLN A 235 -2.39 -12.17 -22.93
CA GLN A 235 -1.17 -12.18 -23.73
C GLN A 235 -0.26 -10.99 -23.37
N ALA A 236 -0.80 -9.79 -23.26
CA ALA A 236 -0.05 -8.60 -22.88
C ALA A 236 0.54 -8.72 -21.47
N LEU A 237 -0.18 -9.34 -20.53
CA LEU A 237 0.31 -9.60 -19.17
C LEU A 237 1.55 -10.50 -19.16
N LYS A 238 1.65 -11.46 -20.09
CA LYS A 238 2.83 -12.33 -20.25
C LYS A 238 4.01 -11.62 -20.92
N ALA A 239 3.79 -10.52 -21.64
CA ALA A 239 4.84 -9.76 -22.32
C ALA A 239 5.77 -8.99 -21.34
N GLU A 240 6.76 -8.29 -21.88
CA GLU A 240 7.67 -7.47 -21.09
C GLU A 240 6.96 -6.34 -20.34
N ASN A 241 7.55 -5.88 -19.23
CA ASN A 241 6.97 -4.86 -18.36
C ASN A 241 6.61 -3.56 -19.10
N LYS A 242 7.45 -3.13 -20.05
CA LYS A 242 7.20 -1.90 -20.83
C LYS A 242 5.98 -2.07 -21.74
N VAL A 243 5.87 -3.22 -22.41
CA VAL A 243 4.75 -3.55 -23.29
C VAL A 243 3.46 -3.62 -22.50
N PHE A 244 3.46 -4.34 -21.37
CA PHE A 244 2.27 -4.49 -20.55
C PHE A 244 1.78 -3.14 -19.99
N LYS A 245 2.67 -2.29 -19.46
CA LYS A 245 2.30 -0.96 -18.98
C LYS A 245 1.64 -0.10 -20.05
N ASN A 246 2.20 -0.11 -21.27
CA ASN A 246 1.63 0.64 -22.40
C ASN A 246 0.26 0.10 -22.79
N TYR A 247 0.13 -1.23 -22.88
CA TYR A 247 -1.15 -1.88 -23.17
C TYR A 247 -2.22 -1.53 -22.13
N VAL A 248 -1.91 -1.66 -20.83
CA VAL A 248 -2.85 -1.36 -19.73
C VAL A 248 -3.34 0.08 -19.79
N LYS A 249 -2.46 1.04 -20.15
CA LYS A 249 -2.89 2.44 -20.34
C LYS A 249 -3.94 2.57 -21.43
N VAL A 250 -3.70 1.98 -22.60
CA VAL A 250 -4.65 2.03 -23.74
C VAL A 250 -5.95 1.30 -23.41
N PHE A 251 -5.84 0.12 -22.78
CA PHE A 251 -6.98 -0.69 -22.36
C PHE A 251 -7.96 0.10 -21.48
N PHE A 252 -7.47 0.75 -20.42
CA PHE A 252 -8.33 1.54 -19.54
C PHE A 252 -8.78 2.88 -20.14
N GLN A 253 -8.04 3.46 -21.09
CA GLN A 253 -8.53 4.62 -21.84
C GLN A 253 -9.76 4.25 -22.68
N GLN A 254 -9.73 3.11 -23.35
CA GLN A 254 -10.86 2.62 -24.14
C GLN A 254 -12.05 2.22 -23.26
N ALA A 255 -11.80 1.54 -22.13
CA ALA A 255 -12.85 1.11 -21.21
C ALA A 255 -13.62 2.27 -20.52
N LYS A 256 -13.07 3.49 -20.54
CA LYS A 256 -13.72 4.70 -20.00
C LYS A 256 -14.51 5.49 -21.03
N THR A 257 -14.37 5.15 -22.31
CA THR A 257 -15.02 5.84 -23.43
C THR A 257 -16.34 5.16 -23.73
#